data_AF-K1ZBT8-F1
#
_entry.id   AF-K1ZBT8-F1
#
_cell.length_a   1.000
_cell.length_b   1.000
_cell.length_c   1.000
_cell.angle_alpha   90.00
_cell.angle_beta   90.00
_cell.angle_gamma   90.00
#
_symmetry.space_group_name_H-M   'P 1'
#
loop_
_entity.id
_entity.type
_entity.pdbx_description
1 polymer ?
#
loop_
_entity_poly.entity_id
_entity_poly.type
_entity_poly.pdbx_seq_one_letter_code
_entity_poly.pdbx_strand_id
1 'polypeptide(L)'
;PVLPPIAPPPPSVTTTTTLVTPAPPPPPTTETNSPSFFRTFLIGIALILFGALLGVLAYRFLPLSGNIAPPAPEPTTILTLEPTSGEELSENTAGPSIEIPPAPTATPSSLLDLKWNMMTVKSPVSFFSSYRIYYPTTWSIKEYKNIPEVVGKNLASSTLTLQKGNISFSILQNEGEGTVCLYPNNSNIEGRSTRFGDFRSVYKDLLIWRWAESLPVDGEDQSYRVCEQPQGGQFSTATSIGFISLPFGDLDSATLEEFNYILEKIVILE
;
A
#
# COMPACT_ATOMS: atom_id res chain seq x y z
N PRO A 1 41.32 -62.31 37.12
CA PRO A 1 41.16 -60.95 37.66
C PRO A 1 39.72 -60.45 37.46
N VAL A 2 38.92 -60.49 38.53
CA VAL A 2 37.51 -60.06 38.53
C VAL A 2 37.47 -58.60 38.95
N LEU A 3 36.92 -57.73 38.10
CA LEU A 3 36.75 -56.32 38.40
C LEU A 3 35.59 -56.12 39.40
N PRO A 4 35.73 -55.22 40.39
CA PRO A 4 34.68 -54.96 41.37
C PRO A 4 33.51 -54.17 40.76
N PRO A 5 32.31 -54.31 41.33
CA PRO A 5 31.10 -53.65 40.84
C PRO A 5 31.11 -52.14 41.12
N ILE A 6 30.63 -51.38 40.14
CA ILE A 6 30.49 -49.93 40.17
C ILE A 6 29.31 -49.55 41.07
N ALA A 7 29.54 -48.64 42.02
CA ALA A 7 28.52 -48.14 42.94
C ALA A 7 27.53 -47.19 42.24
N PRO A 8 26.24 -47.20 42.61
CA PRO A 8 25.23 -46.31 42.04
C PRO A 8 25.41 -44.86 42.52
N PRO A 9 25.00 -43.86 41.69
CA PRO A 9 25.16 -42.45 42.00
C PRO A 9 24.20 -42.00 43.13
N PRO A 10 24.58 -40.97 43.91
CA PRO A 10 23.78 -40.45 45.00
C PRO A 10 22.53 -39.70 44.52
N PRO A 11 21.44 -39.68 45.31
CA PRO A 11 20.19 -39.00 44.95
C PRO A 11 20.33 -37.47 45.01
N SER A 12 19.75 -36.81 44.02
CA SER A 12 19.72 -35.35 43.90
C SER A 12 18.80 -34.71 44.95
N VAL A 13 19.35 -33.81 45.75
CA VAL A 13 18.61 -33.01 46.73
C VAL A 13 17.90 -31.87 46.01
N THR A 14 16.57 -31.81 46.14
CA THR A 14 15.74 -30.71 45.60
C THR A 14 15.54 -29.66 46.70
N THR A 15 16.08 -28.47 46.51
CA THR A 15 15.93 -27.34 47.45
C THR A 15 14.68 -26.54 47.08
N THR A 16 13.65 -26.59 47.92
CA THR A 16 12.44 -25.78 47.75
C THR A 16 12.67 -24.37 48.31
N THR A 17 12.74 -23.38 47.43
CA THR A 17 12.81 -21.95 47.82
C THR A 17 11.41 -21.38 47.94
N THR A 18 10.97 -21.06 49.16
CA THR A 18 9.70 -20.38 49.43
C THR A 18 9.83 -18.89 49.11
N LEU A 19 9.14 -18.42 48.06
CA LEU A 19 9.10 -17.02 47.66
C LEU A 19 8.07 -16.26 48.51
N VAL A 20 8.52 -15.34 49.36
CA VAL A 20 7.64 -14.43 50.11
C VAL A 20 7.20 -13.29 49.19
N THR A 21 5.90 -13.19 48.91
CA THR A 21 5.32 -12.10 48.11
C THR A 21 5.02 -10.88 48.99
N PRO A 22 5.59 -9.68 48.72
CA PRO A 22 5.24 -8.47 49.45
C PRO A 22 3.86 -7.94 49.07
N ALA A 23 3.17 -7.32 50.03
CA ALA A 23 1.83 -6.78 49.89
C ALA A 23 1.78 -5.57 48.91
N PRO A 24 0.68 -5.39 48.17
CA PRO A 24 0.55 -4.32 47.18
C PRO A 24 0.42 -2.92 47.83
N PRO A 25 0.99 -1.88 47.21
CA PRO A 25 0.89 -0.50 47.70
C PRO A 25 -0.54 0.07 47.54
N PRO A 26 -0.92 1.07 48.36
CA PRO A 26 -2.23 1.72 48.27
C PRO A 26 -2.39 2.51 46.96
N PRO A 27 -3.63 2.70 46.48
CA PRO A 27 -3.90 3.36 45.21
C PRO A 27 -3.58 4.87 45.26
N PRO A 28 -3.07 5.46 44.16
CA PRO A 28 -2.76 6.87 44.08
C PRO A 28 -4.02 7.73 44.01
N THR A 29 -4.06 8.80 44.82
CA THR A 29 -5.08 9.86 44.76
C THR A 29 -4.92 10.70 43.51
N THR A 30 -5.95 10.75 42.67
CA THR A 30 -5.97 11.50 41.40
C THR A 30 -6.37 12.95 41.65
N GLU A 31 -5.41 13.88 41.59
CA GLU A 31 -5.73 15.31 41.51
C GLU A 31 -6.25 15.67 40.12
N THR A 32 -7.49 16.18 40.07
CA THR A 32 -8.14 16.64 38.84
C THR A 32 -7.73 18.08 38.55
N ASN A 33 -6.62 18.27 37.84
CA ASN A 33 -6.26 19.55 37.26
C ASN A 33 -6.78 19.60 35.80
N SER A 34 -7.89 20.30 35.59
CA SER A 34 -8.47 20.51 34.25
C SER A 34 -7.68 21.58 33.46
N PRO A 35 -7.53 21.44 32.13
CA PRO A 35 -6.41 22.02 31.41
C PRO A 35 -6.76 23.35 30.73
N SER A 36 -6.06 24.41 31.13
CA SER A 36 -6.01 25.71 30.43
C SER A 36 -5.68 25.57 28.92
N PHE A 37 -4.94 24.52 28.57
CA PHE A 37 -4.49 24.25 27.20
C PHE A 37 -5.64 24.04 26.19
N PHE A 38 -6.73 23.39 26.59
CA PHE A 38 -7.82 23.06 25.65
C PHE A 38 -8.56 24.31 25.16
N ARG A 39 -8.65 25.35 25.99
CA ARG A 39 -9.26 26.63 25.59
C ARG A 39 -8.41 27.38 24.56
N THR A 40 -7.10 27.43 24.77
CA THR A 40 -6.18 28.11 23.83
C THR A 40 -6.16 27.39 22.48
N PHE A 41 -6.19 26.05 22.49
CA PHE A 41 -6.21 25.25 21.27
C PHE A 41 -7.48 25.50 20.42
N LEU A 42 -8.66 25.51 21.05
CA LEU A 42 -9.92 25.77 20.34
C LEU A 42 -10.00 27.19 19.74
N ILE A 43 -9.43 28.19 20.43
CA ILE A 43 -9.35 29.56 19.90
C ILE A 43 -8.45 29.60 18.66
N GLY A 44 -7.33 28.87 18.65
CA GLY A 44 -6.43 28.78 17.50
C GLY A 44 -7.12 28.20 16.26
N ILE A 45 -7.84 27.09 16.42
CA ILE A 45 -8.60 26.46 15.32
C ILE A 45 -9.65 27.42 14.76
N ALA A 46 -10.39 28.12 15.62
CA ALA A 46 -11.43 29.06 15.19
C ALA A 46 -10.87 30.19 14.32
N LEU A 47 -9.68 30.72 14.64
CA LEU A 47 -9.04 31.78 13.86
C LEU A 47 -8.57 31.30 12.48
N ILE A 48 -8.05 30.07 12.37
CA ILE A 48 -7.62 29.48 11.09
C ILE A 48 -8.83 29.28 10.16
N LEU A 49 -9.92 28.72 10.69
CA LEU A 49 -11.16 28.52 9.93
C LEU A 49 -11.77 29.84 9.46
N PHE A 50 -11.73 30.88 10.31
CA PHE A 50 -12.18 32.21 9.94
C PHE A 50 -11.35 32.83 8.81
N GLY A 51 -10.01 32.68 8.86
CA GLY A 51 -9.12 33.12 7.80
C GLY A 51 -9.38 32.42 6.46
N ALA A 52 -9.58 31.10 6.47
CA ALA A 52 -9.92 30.33 5.27
C ALA A 52 -11.25 30.78 4.65
N LEU A 53 -12.27 31.04 5.48
CA LEU A 53 -13.57 31.53 5.03
C LEU A 53 -13.45 32.90 4.34
N LEU A 54 -12.68 33.82 4.91
CA LEU A 54 -12.41 35.13 4.32
C LEU A 54 -11.66 35.02 2.99
N GLY A 55 -10.71 34.09 2.87
CA GLY A 55 -9.98 33.84 1.62
C GLY A 55 -10.89 33.36 0.48
N VAL A 56 -11.80 32.42 0.77
CA VAL A 56 -12.79 31.92 -0.20
C VAL A 56 -13.76 33.03 -0.63
N LEU A 57 -14.19 33.88 0.31
CA LEU A 57 -15.04 35.03 0.00
C LEU A 57 -14.32 36.05 -0.87
N ALA A 58 -13.05 36.37 -0.57
CA ALA A 58 -12.26 37.30 -1.37
C ALA A 58 -12.04 36.81 -2.81
N TYR A 59 -11.84 35.51 -3.02
CA TYR A 59 -11.67 34.92 -4.35
C TYR A 59 -12.92 35.10 -5.25
N ARG A 60 -14.12 35.11 -4.66
CA ARG A 60 -15.39 35.29 -5.40
C ARG A 60 -15.61 36.71 -5.93
N PHE A 61 -14.89 37.71 -5.40
CA PHE A 61 -15.04 39.12 -5.79
C PHE A 61 -13.93 39.61 -6.74
N LEU A 62 -13.00 38.74 -7.15
CA LEU A 62 -12.05 39.08 -8.21
C LEU A 62 -12.75 38.92 -9.58
N PRO A 63 -12.94 40.01 -10.35
CA PRO A 63 -13.50 39.92 -11.68
C PRO A 63 -12.51 39.19 -12.59
N LEU A 64 -12.87 37.96 -13.00
CA LEU A 64 -12.21 37.22 -14.07
C LEU A 64 -12.47 37.95 -15.41
N SER A 65 -11.70 39.01 -15.67
CA SER A 65 -11.60 39.61 -17.00
C SER A 65 -10.83 38.67 -17.91
N GLY A 66 -11.57 37.79 -18.59
CA GLY A 66 -11.04 36.88 -19.61
C GLY A 66 -12.01 36.77 -20.79
N ASN A 67 -12.31 37.91 -21.42
CA ASN A 67 -13.09 37.95 -22.66
C ASN A 67 -12.16 37.62 -23.84
N ILE A 68 -11.95 36.33 -24.11
CA ILE A 68 -11.20 35.87 -25.29
C ILE A 68 -12.23 35.56 -26.38
N ALA A 69 -12.27 36.41 -27.39
CA ALA A 69 -13.07 36.22 -28.60
C ALA A 69 -12.58 34.98 -29.38
N PRO A 70 -13.49 34.21 -30.01
CA PRO A 70 -13.09 33.06 -30.82
C PRO A 70 -12.32 33.52 -32.08
N PRO A 71 -11.24 32.82 -32.47
CA PRO A 71 -10.49 33.15 -33.68
C PRO A 71 -11.30 32.85 -34.94
N ALA A 72 -11.18 33.75 -35.92
CA ALA A 72 -11.82 33.64 -37.23
C ALA A 72 -11.25 32.47 -38.04
N PRO A 73 -12.08 31.75 -38.83
CA PRO A 73 -11.61 30.66 -39.68
C PRO A 73 -10.87 31.20 -40.92
N GLU A 74 -9.65 30.71 -41.12
CA GLU A 74 -8.85 30.98 -42.32
C GLU A 74 -9.32 30.16 -43.54
N PRO A 75 -9.12 30.66 -44.78
CA PRO A 75 -9.63 30.04 -45.99
C PRO A 75 -8.83 28.79 -46.41
N THR A 76 -9.56 27.71 -46.67
CA THR A 76 -9.04 26.46 -47.24
C THR A 76 -8.52 26.69 -48.66
N THR A 77 -7.21 26.56 -48.84
CA THR A 77 -6.56 26.52 -50.16
C THR A 77 -6.56 25.06 -50.64
N ILE A 78 -7.23 24.80 -51.76
CA ILE A 78 -7.28 23.48 -52.42
C ILE A 78 -6.00 23.35 -53.24
N LEU A 79 -5.11 22.43 -52.87
CA LEU A 79 -3.90 22.10 -53.62
C LEU A 79 -4.15 20.88 -54.51
N THR A 80 -3.95 21.12 -55.81
CA THR A 80 -3.87 20.18 -56.92
C THR A 80 -2.81 19.09 -56.65
N LEU A 81 -3.20 17.83 -56.81
CA LEU A 81 -2.32 16.66 -56.77
C LEU A 81 -1.50 16.52 -58.06
N GLU A 82 -0.18 16.52 -57.93
CA GLU A 82 0.76 16.02 -58.94
C GLU A 82 1.42 14.73 -58.38
N PRO A 83 1.53 13.64 -59.15
CA PRO A 83 2.07 12.39 -58.63
C PRO A 83 3.59 12.38 -58.80
N THR A 84 4.31 12.72 -57.74
CA THR A 84 5.78 12.55 -57.69
C THR A 84 6.15 11.38 -56.78
N SER A 85 6.75 10.41 -57.45
CA SER A 85 7.42 9.23 -56.93
C SER A 85 8.55 9.59 -55.94
N GLY A 86 8.45 9.07 -54.72
CA GLY A 86 9.58 8.67 -53.88
C GLY A 86 10.20 9.75 -52.99
N GLU A 87 9.85 9.73 -51.70
CA GLU A 87 10.81 9.95 -50.60
C GLU A 87 10.18 9.49 -49.26
N GLU A 88 10.92 8.72 -48.48
CA GLU A 88 10.59 8.34 -47.12
C GLU A 88 10.64 9.56 -46.20
N LEU A 89 9.52 9.94 -45.58
CA LEU A 89 9.53 10.83 -44.42
C LEU A 89 8.63 10.29 -43.32
N SER A 90 9.28 9.98 -42.20
CA SER A 90 8.73 9.45 -40.96
C SER A 90 7.75 10.44 -40.32
N GLU A 91 6.46 10.08 -40.31
CA GLU A 91 5.40 10.79 -39.61
C GLU A 91 5.24 10.22 -38.20
N ASN A 92 5.88 10.86 -37.22
CA ASN A 92 5.74 10.53 -35.81
C ASN A 92 4.61 11.37 -35.18
N THR A 93 3.37 11.10 -35.61
CA THR A 93 2.16 11.68 -34.99
C THR A 93 1.70 10.75 -33.85
N ALA A 94 2.18 11.04 -32.63
CA ALA A 94 1.75 10.35 -31.42
C ALA A 94 0.31 10.74 -31.05
N GLY A 95 -0.67 10.07 -31.64
CA GLY A 95 -2.04 10.07 -31.13
C GLY A 95 -2.11 9.41 -29.74
N PRO A 96 -3.13 9.71 -28.91
CA PRO A 96 -3.34 9.02 -27.65
C PRO A 96 -3.57 7.53 -27.95
N SER A 97 -2.58 6.70 -27.62
CA SER A 97 -2.69 5.25 -27.72
C SER A 97 -3.77 4.80 -26.73
N ILE A 98 -4.92 4.40 -27.26
CA ILE A 98 -5.96 3.72 -26.48
C ILE A 98 -5.41 2.33 -26.18
N GLU A 99 -4.78 2.16 -25.01
CA GLU A 99 -4.42 0.85 -24.50
C GLU A 99 -5.70 0.05 -24.27
N ILE A 100 -6.01 -0.85 -25.21
CA ILE A 100 -7.06 -1.84 -25.05
C ILE A 100 -6.62 -2.76 -23.90
N PRO A 101 -7.44 -2.96 -22.85
CA PRO A 101 -7.08 -3.85 -21.77
C PRO A 101 -6.75 -5.23 -22.33
N PRO A 102 -5.61 -5.84 -21.93
CA PRO A 102 -5.24 -7.16 -22.43
C PRO A 102 -6.36 -8.16 -22.13
N ALA A 103 -6.59 -9.07 -23.08
CA ALA A 103 -7.55 -10.15 -22.90
C ALA A 103 -7.22 -10.93 -21.61
N PRO A 104 -8.22 -11.37 -20.83
CA PRO A 104 -7.98 -12.07 -19.58
C PRO A 104 -7.16 -13.32 -19.84
N THR A 105 -5.96 -13.39 -19.26
CA THR A 105 -5.13 -14.59 -19.28
C THR A 105 -5.90 -15.71 -18.61
N ALA A 106 -6.05 -16.84 -19.29
CA ALA A 106 -6.77 -17.99 -18.74
C ALA A 106 -6.11 -18.45 -17.43
N THR A 107 -6.87 -18.40 -16.33
CA THR A 107 -6.45 -18.94 -15.04
C THR A 107 -6.16 -20.43 -15.18
N PRO A 108 -4.95 -20.91 -14.84
CA PRO A 108 -4.63 -22.33 -14.97
C PRO A 108 -5.53 -23.15 -14.05
N SER A 109 -6.03 -24.28 -14.55
CA SER A 109 -7.03 -25.09 -13.85
C SER A 109 -6.60 -25.55 -12.46
N SER A 110 -5.29 -25.72 -12.23
CA SER A 110 -4.73 -26.08 -10.93
C SER A 110 -5.00 -25.05 -9.82
N LEU A 111 -5.27 -23.79 -10.18
CA LEU A 111 -5.57 -22.72 -9.23
C LEU A 111 -7.07 -22.56 -8.95
N LEU A 112 -7.93 -23.08 -9.84
CA LEU A 112 -9.38 -23.11 -9.64
C LEU A 112 -9.79 -24.14 -8.58
N ASP A 113 -9.01 -25.23 -8.43
CA ASP A 113 -9.26 -26.29 -7.46
C ASP A 113 -8.75 -25.98 -6.03
N LEU A 114 -8.10 -24.82 -5.85
CA LEU A 114 -7.65 -24.40 -4.53
C LEU A 114 -8.84 -24.16 -3.60
N LYS A 115 -8.75 -24.69 -2.37
CA LYS A 115 -9.63 -24.27 -1.28
C LYS A 115 -9.17 -22.90 -0.79
N TRP A 116 -10.12 -21.99 -0.60
CA TRP A 116 -9.85 -20.61 -0.22
C TRP A 116 -10.32 -20.33 1.20
N ASN A 117 -9.47 -19.69 1.98
CA ASN A 117 -9.82 -19.04 3.23
C ASN A 117 -10.23 -17.59 2.97
N MET A 118 -10.92 -16.97 3.93
CA MET A 118 -11.34 -15.58 3.86
C MET A 118 -11.13 -14.89 5.21
N MET A 119 -10.65 -13.66 5.15
CA MET A 119 -10.57 -12.77 6.31
C MET A 119 -11.06 -11.37 5.94
N THR A 120 -11.74 -10.71 6.88
CA THR A 120 -12.08 -9.29 6.77
C THR A 120 -11.17 -8.50 7.70
N VAL A 121 -10.47 -7.52 7.15
CA VAL A 121 -9.61 -6.59 7.89
C VAL A 121 -10.32 -5.24 7.95
N LYS A 122 -10.54 -4.76 9.17
CA LYS A 122 -11.10 -3.43 9.40
C LYS A 122 -9.97 -2.42 9.48
N SER A 123 -10.02 -1.38 8.67
CA SER A 123 -9.03 -0.32 8.74
C SER A 123 -9.21 0.49 10.03
N PRO A 124 -8.16 0.63 10.86
CA PRO A 124 -8.16 1.59 11.96
C PRO A 124 -7.73 2.99 11.49
N VAL A 125 -7.35 3.14 10.21
CA VAL A 125 -6.71 4.33 9.64
C VAL A 125 -7.66 4.94 8.60
N SER A 126 -8.03 6.21 8.77
CA SER A 126 -9.13 6.85 8.02
C SER A 126 -8.93 6.94 6.50
N PHE A 127 -7.69 6.98 6.01
CA PHE A 127 -7.38 7.08 4.59
C PHE A 127 -7.17 5.72 3.89
N PHE A 128 -7.18 4.61 4.64
CA PHE A 128 -7.22 3.27 4.06
C PHE A 128 -8.59 2.65 4.24
N SER A 129 -9.07 1.99 3.20
CA SER A 129 -10.31 1.22 3.22
C SER A 129 -10.16 -0.06 4.05
N SER A 130 -11.27 -0.51 4.61
CA SER A 130 -11.37 -1.90 5.08
C SER A 130 -11.33 -2.83 3.85
N TYR A 131 -10.99 -4.10 4.03
CA TYR A 131 -10.95 -5.03 2.92
C TYR A 131 -11.27 -6.46 3.34
N ARG A 132 -11.70 -7.25 2.36
CA ARG A 132 -11.81 -8.69 2.48
C ARG A 132 -10.76 -9.34 1.60
N ILE A 133 -9.93 -10.18 2.18
CA ILE A 133 -8.90 -10.93 1.49
C ILE A 133 -9.29 -12.40 1.41
N TYR A 134 -9.07 -13.00 0.25
CA TYR A 134 -9.18 -14.43 0.03
C TYR A 134 -7.79 -14.96 -0.28
N TYR A 135 -7.40 -16.04 0.39
CA TYR A 135 -6.10 -16.66 0.20
C TYR A 135 -6.21 -18.19 0.17
N PRO A 136 -5.36 -18.88 -0.60
CA PRO A 136 -5.39 -20.34 -0.66
C PRO A 136 -5.11 -20.97 0.71
N THR A 137 -5.61 -22.17 0.95
CA THR A 137 -5.32 -22.93 2.20
C THR A 137 -3.85 -23.32 2.37
N THR A 138 -3.04 -23.17 1.32
CA THR A 138 -1.57 -23.29 1.40
C THR A 138 -0.92 -22.12 2.15
N TRP A 139 -1.64 -21.02 2.33
CA TRP A 139 -1.27 -19.87 3.14
C TRP A 139 -1.99 -19.90 4.50
N SER A 140 -1.29 -19.48 5.54
CA SER A 140 -1.85 -19.29 6.88
C SER A 140 -1.63 -17.87 7.37
N ILE A 141 -2.44 -17.41 8.32
CA ILE A 141 -2.21 -16.12 8.99
C ILE A 141 -1.05 -16.33 9.98
N LYS A 142 0.09 -15.69 9.73
CA LYS A 142 1.21 -15.63 10.67
C LYS A 142 0.94 -14.61 11.77
N GLU A 143 0.44 -13.44 11.37
CA GLU A 143 0.20 -12.34 12.27
C GLU A 143 -0.97 -11.49 11.79
N TYR A 144 -1.82 -11.08 12.73
CA TYR A 144 -2.78 -10.00 12.53
C TYR A 144 -2.77 -9.08 13.74
N LYS A 145 -2.45 -7.81 13.51
CA LYS A 145 -2.47 -6.75 14.50
C LYS A 145 -3.41 -5.65 14.03
N ASN A 146 -4.22 -5.12 14.94
CA ASN A 146 -5.11 -4.01 14.68
C ASN A 146 -5.12 -3.11 15.92
N ILE A 147 -4.44 -1.97 15.79
CA ILE A 147 -4.27 -0.96 16.81
C ILE A 147 -5.19 0.20 16.42
N PRO A 148 -6.31 0.41 17.15
CA PRO A 148 -7.24 1.48 16.84
C PRO A 148 -6.62 2.85 17.10
N GLU A 149 -7.17 3.88 16.45
CA GLU A 149 -6.82 5.26 16.76
C GLU A 149 -7.17 5.59 18.20
N VAL A 150 -6.18 6.10 18.95
CA VAL A 150 -6.37 6.57 20.32
C VAL A 150 -6.39 8.09 20.27
N VAL A 151 -7.46 8.71 20.80
CA VAL A 151 -7.62 10.18 20.81
C VAL A 151 -6.35 10.85 21.35
N GLY A 152 -5.72 11.68 20.52
CA GLY A 152 -4.48 12.40 20.84
C GLY A 152 -3.18 11.64 20.53
N LYS A 153 -3.24 10.46 19.89
CA LYS A 153 -2.07 9.71 19.39
C LYS A 153 -2.35 9.13 18.00
N ASN A 154 -1.65 9.64 16.99
CA ASN A 154 -1.63 9.12 15.62
C ASN A 154 -0.84 7.81 15.51
N LEU A 155 -1.34 6.75 16.15
CA LEU A 155 -0.69 5.43 16.17
C LEU A 155 -1.60 4.32 15.63
N ALA A 156 -2.71 4.71 14.99
CA ALA A 156 -3.62 3.77 14.37
C ALA A 156 -2.85 2.95 13.31
N SER A 157 -2.94 1.63 13.41
CA SER A 157 -2.31 0.77 12.41
C SER A 157 -2.92 -0.61 12.38
N SER A 158 -2.89 -1.25 11.21
CA SER A 158 -3.16 -2.66 11.08
C SER A 158 -2.07 -3.34 10.27
N THR A 159 -1.73 -4.57 10.64
CA THR A 159 -0.83 -5.41 9.86
C THR A 159 -1.46 -6.78 9.73
N LEU A 160 -1.60 -7.26 8.51
CA LEU A 160 -1.91 -8.65 8.20
C LEU A 160 -0.69 -9.27 7.52
N THR A 161 -0.19 -10.37 8.06
CA THR A 161 0.89 -11.16 7.45
C THR A 161 0.41 -12.58 7.21
N LEU A 162 0.36 -12.98 5.94
CA LEU A 162 0.16 -14.36 5.53
C LEU A 162 1.52 -15.06 5.34
N GLN A 163 1.57 -16.37 5.56
CA GLN A 163 2.78 -17.17 5.43
C GLN A 163 2.51 -18.46 4.66
N LYS A 164 3.45 -18.82 3.78
CA LYS A 164 3.53 -20.11 3.08
C LYS A 164 4.97 -20.61 3.19
N GLY A 165 5.20 -21.64 4.01
CA GLY A 165 6.56 -22.08 4.34
C GLY A 165 7.38 -20.93 4.95
N ASN A 166 8.48 -20.54 4.32
CA ASN A 166 9.35 -19.44 4.78
C ASN A 166 9.00 -18.08 4.15
N ILE A 167 8.02 -18.04 3.25
CA ILE A 167 7.63 -16.85 2.49
C ILE A 167 6.50 -16.15 3.24
N SER A 168 6.59 -14.82 3.39
CA SER A 168 5.58 -14.03 4.07
C SER A 168 5.09 -12.86 3.24
N PHE A 169 3.80 -12.77 3.01
CA PHE A 169 3.15 -11.63 2.36
C PHE A 169 2.52 -10.74 3.43
N SER A 170 2.66 -9.42 3.32
CA SER A 170 2.10 -8.49 4.30
C SER A 170 1.31 -7.35 3.66
N ILE A 171 0.22 -6.96 4.34
CA ILE A 171 -0.52 -5.72 4.10
C ILE A 171 -0.42 -4.88 5.38
N LEU A 172 0.20 -3.71 5.28
CA LEU A 172 0.38 -2.77 6.38
C LEU A 172 -0.46 -1.51 6.13
N GLN A 173 -1.29 -1.15 7.10
CA GLN A 173 -2.03 0.10 7.17
C GLN A 173 -1.44 0.93 8.32
N ASN A 174 -0.75 2.02 8.02
CA ASN A 174 -0.24 2.97 9.01
C ASN A 174 -0.10 4.36 8.38
N GLU A 175 -0.01 5.40 9.21
CA GLU A 175 0.42 6.74 8.75
C GLU A 175 1.82 6.64 8.14
N GLY A 176 1.90 6.82 6.83
CA GLY A 176 3.12 6.72 6.06
C GLY A 176 2.95 7.38 4.70
N GLU A 177 4.03 7.99 4.21
CA GLU A 177 4.05 8.54 2.86
C GLU A 177 4.32 7.41 1.86
N GLY A 178 3.46 7.31 0.85
CA GLY A 178 3.73 6.49 -0.33
C GLY A 178 4.90 7.06 -1.13
N THR A 179 5.66 6.17 -1.76
CA THR A 179 6.64 6.53 -2.78
C THR A 179 6.00 6.43 -4.15
N VAL A 180 6.51 7.23 -5.09
CA VAL A 180 6.09 7.14 -6.49
C VAL A 180 6.68 5.89 -7.12
N CYS A 181 5.88 5.14 -7.87
CA CYS A 181 6.34 3.97 -8.59
C CYS A 181 6.73 4.30 -10.03
N LEU A 182 7.95 3.96 -10.41
CA LEU A 182 8.51 4.16 -11.74
C LEU A 182 8.68 2.83 -12.45
N TYR A 183 7.95 2.66 -13.54
CA TYR A 183 8.05 1.51 -14.44
C TYR A 183 8.93 1.85 -15.64
N PRO A 184 9.26 0.87 -16.50
CA PRO A 184 9.96 1.14 -17.75
C PRO A 184 9.25 2.24 -18.53
N ASN A 185 10.03 3.15 -19.12
CA ASN A 185 9.58 4.34 -19.87
C ASN A 185 9.04 5.52 -19.03
N ASN A 186 8.87 5.38 -17.71
CA ASN A 186 8.61 6.56 -16.89
C ASN A 186 9.86 7.44 -16.83
N SER A 187 9.65 8.76 -16.98
CA SER A 187 10.72 9.73 -16.79
C SER A 187 11.23 9.69 -15.36
N ASN A 188 12.53 9.96 -15.19
CA ASN A 188 13.10 10.15 -13.86
C ASN A 188 12.43 11.36 -13.20
N ILE A 189 12.13 11.22 -11.91
CA ILE A 189 11.51 12.26 -11.11
C ILE A 189 12.41 12.53 -9.91
N GLU A 190 12.57 13.80 -9.55
CA GLU A 190 13.23 14.19 -8.32
C GLU A 190 12.35 13.81 -7.11
N GLY A 191 12.93 13.16 -6.10
CA GLY A 191 12.22 12.75 -4.88
C GLY A 191 12.22 11.24 -4.62
N ARG A 192 11.44 10.82 -3.62
CA ARG A 192 11.36 9.41 -3.21
C ARG A 192 10.55 8.61 -4.23
N SER A 193 11.24 7.77 -4.97
CA SER A 193 10.64 6.86 -5.95
C SER A 193 11.16 5.44 -5.80
N THR A 194 10.32 4.48 -6.13
CA THR A 194 10.66 3.07 -6.22
C THR A 194 10.63 2.66 -7.69
N ARG A 195 11.71 2.03 -8.16
CA ARG A 195 11.86 1.63 -9.56
C ARG A 195 11.61 0.14 -9.73
N PHE A 196 11.04 -0.22 -10.87
CA PHE A 196 10.69 -1.58 -11.21
C PHE A 196 11.19 -1.90 -12.63
N GLY A 197 11.70 -3.13 -12.83
CA GLY A 197 12.19 -3.57 -14.15
C GLY A 197 11.10 -4.11 -15.07
N ASP A 198 10.08 -4.73 -14.49
CA ASP A 198 8.89 -5.27 -15.16
C ASP A 198 7.70 -5.13 -14.20
N PHE A 199 6.48 -5.39 -14.66
CA PHE A 199 5.29 -5.38 -13.80
C PHE A 199 4.16 -6.25 -14.32
N ARG A 200 3.31 -6.71 -13.39
CA ARG A 200 2.02 -7.32 -13.70
C ARG A 200 0.89 -6.42 -13.22
N SER A 201 -0.13 -6.27 -14.05
CA SER A 201 -1.29 -5.43 -13.74
C SER A 201 -2.45 -6.27 -13.22
N VAL A 202 -3.13 -5.77 -12.21
CA VAL A 202 -4.37 -6.30 -11.63
C VAL A 202 -5.39 -5.17 -11.65
N TYR A 203 -6.50 -5.35 -12.34
CA TYR A 203 -7.55 -4.34 -12.46
C TYR A 203 -8.55 -4.48 -11.31
N LYS A 204 -8.85 -3.36 -10.65
CA LYS A 204 -9.70 -3.25 -9.45
C LYS A 204 -10.74 -2.17 -9.65
N ASP A 205 -11.82 -2.51 -10.36
CA ASP A 205 -12.87 -1.55 -10.76
C ASP A 205 -12.29 -0.33 -11.48
N LEU A 206 -12.18 0.81 -10.80
CA LEU A 206 -11.62 2.06 -11.32
C LEU A 206 -10.14 2.26 -10.98
N LEU A 207 -9.55 1.33 -10.24
CA LEU A 207 -8.15 1.33 -9.81
C LEU A 207 -7.35 0.33 -10.65
N ILE A 208 -6.08 0.65 -10.87
CA ILE A 208 -5.12 -0.28 -11.47
C ILE A 208 -4.06 -0.55 -10.43
N TRP A 209 -3.87 -1.82 -10.09
CA TRP A 209 -2.75 -2.27 -9.29
C TRP A 209 -1.66 -2.80 -10.20
N ARG A 210 -0.41 -2.49 -9.89
CA ARG A 210 0.75 -3.07 -10.53
C ARG A 210 1.67 -3.62 -9.48
N TRP A 211 2.04 -4.88 -9.59
CA TRP A 211 2.99 -5.48 -8.68
C TRP A 211 4.24 -5.95 -9.42
N ALA A 212 5.39 -5.77 -8.77
CA ALA A 212 6.69 -5.94 -9.38
C ALA A 212 7.79 -6.06 -8.34
N GLU A 213 8.90 -6.68 -8.72
CA GLU A 213 10.15 -6.66 -7.96
C GLU A 213 10.78 -5.28 -8.02
N SER A 214 11.00 -4.67 -6.85
CA SER A 214 11.73 -3.40 -6.76
C SER A 214 13.20 -3.59 -7.13
N LEU A 215 13.70 -2.73 -8.01
CA LEU A 215 15.14 -2.65 -8.29
C LEU A 215 15.91 -2.26 -7.02
N PRO A 216 17.14 -2.76 -6.84
CA PRO A 216 17.94 -2.43 -5.67
C PRO A 216 18.21 -0.92 -5.62
N VAL A 217 17.96 -0.34 -4.46
CA VAL A 217 18.39 1.02 -4.11
C VAL A 217 19.31 0.89 -2.90
N ASP A 218 20.40 1.66 -2.87
CA ASP A 218 21.41 1.56 -1.81
C ASP A 218 20.78 1.59 -0.41
N GLY A 219 20.88 0.47 0.30
CA GLY A 219 20.39 0.31 1.67
C GLY A 219 18.91 -0.09 1.82
N GLU A 220 18.18 -0.36 0.74
CA GLU A 220 16.82 -0.93 0.79
C GLU A 220 16.80 -2.38 0.33
N ASP A 221 16.13 -3.23 1.12
CA ASP A 221 15.90 -4.62 0.75
C ASP A 221 14.95 -4.70 -0.45
N GLN A 222 15.34 -5.50 -1.44
CA GLN A 222 14.47 -5.81 -2.58
C GLN A 222 13.21 -6.52 -2.08
N SER A 223 12.09 -6.16 -2.66
CA SER A 223 10.80 -6.79 -2.38
C SER A 223 9.87 -6.64 -3.56
N TYR A 224 8.94 -7.58 -3.70
CA TYR A 224 7.77 -7.37 -4.52
C TYR A 224 6.86 -6.39 -3.81
N ARG A 225 6.48 -5.32 -4.51
CA ARG A 225 5.58 -4.28 -3.99
C ARG A 225 4.41 -4.10 -4.93
N VAL A 226 3.26 -3.76 -4.38
CA VAL A 226 2.09 -3.34 -5.16
C VAL A 226 2.00 -1.83 -5.15
N CYS A 227 1.80 -1.26 -6.33
CA CYS A 227 1.47 0.14 -6.50
C CYS A 227 0.08 0.29 -7.06
N GLU A 228 -0.62 1.34 -6.66
CA GLU A 228 -1.96 1.67 -7.13
C GLU A 228 -1.94 2.96 -7.94
N GLN A 229 -2.66 2.97 -9.05
CA GLN A 229 -2.99 4.17 -9.81
C GLN A 229 -4.50 4.42 -9.69
N PRO A 230 -4.92 5.51 -9.03
CA PRO A 230 -6.29 6.01 -9.16
C PRO A 230 -6.49 6.59 -10.57
N GLN A 231 -7.74 6.70 -11.04
CA GLN A 231 -8.03 7.15 -12.41
C GLN A 231 -7.24 8.40 -12.83
N GLY A 232 -6.38 8.27 -13.84
CA GLY A 232 -5.57 9.35 -14.38
C GLY A 232 -4.44 9.86 -13.48
N GLY A 233 -4.22 9.22 -12.32
CA GLY A 233 -3.17 9.56 -11.36
C GLY A 233 -1.82 8.91 -11.68
N GLN A 234 -0.87 9.08 -10.77
CA GLN A 234 0.41 8.39 -10.80
C GLN A 234 0.36 7.13 -9.92
N PHE A 235 1.12 6.09 -10.29
CA PHE A 235 1.26 4.92 -9.43
C PHE A 235 2.01 5.26 -8.13
N SER A 236 1.46 4.85 -6.99
CA SER A 236 2.09 5.00 -5.67
C SER A 236 2.08 3.69 -4.89
N THR A 237 3.08 3.47 -4.03
CA THR A 237 3.14 2.31 -3.13
C THR A 237 2.09 2.33 -2.02
N ALA A 238 1.46 3.48 -1.75
CA ALA A 238 0.29 3.56 -0.88
C ALA A 238 -0.95 3.20 -1.71
N THR A 239 -1.49 1.99 -1.51
CA THR A 239 -2.74 1.55 -2.14
C THR A 239 -3.94 1.92 -1.27
N SER A 240 -5.16 1.81 -1.81
CA SER A 240 -6.40 2.04 -1.06
C SER A 240 -6.54 1.15 0.17
N ILE A 241 -5.83 0.01 0.26
CA ILE A 241 -5.89 -0.90 1.41
C ILE A 241 -4.62 -0.95 2.26
N GLY A 242 -3.59 -0.16 1.94
CA GLY A 242 -2.32 -0.16 2.65
C GLY A 242 -1.09 -0.34 1.75
N PHE A 243 0.06 -0.55 2.39
CA PHE A 243 1.31 -0.94 1.76
C PHE A 243 1.35 -2.46 1.66
N ILE A 244 1.48 -2.96 0.43
CA ILE A 244 1.47 -4.40 0.16
C ILE A 244 2.87 -4.82 -0.29
N SER A 245 3.45 -5.79 0.43
CA SER A 245 4.80 -6.26 0.15
C SER A 245 4.93 -7.77 0.32
N LEU A 246 5.79 -8.36 -0.51
CA LEU A 246 6.25 -9.73 -0.43
C LEU A 246 7.79 -9.70 -0.55
N PRO A 247 8.54 -10.37 0.34
CA PRO A 247 9.99 -10.32 0.33
C PRO A 247 10.54 -10.87 -0.98
N PHE A 248 11.67 -10.33 -1.41
CA PHE A 248 12.42 -10.89 -2.52
C PHE A 248 13.14 -12.17 -2.10
N GLY A 249 13.44 -13.04 -3.07
CA GLY A 249 14.16 -14.30 -2.86
C GLY A 249 13.78 -15.35 -3.90
N ASP A 250 14.18 -16.59 -3.65
CA ASP A 250 13.87 -17.77 -4.47
C ASP A 250 12.38 -18.14 -4.37
N LEU A 251 11.52 -17.31 -4.95
CA LEU A 251 10.09 -17.56 -5.09
C LEU A 251 9.86 -18.38 -6.37
N ASP A 252 9.25 -19.55 -6.22
CA ASP A 252 8.83 -20.33 -7.37
C ASP A 252 7.67 -19.64 -8.10
N SER A 253 7.55 -19.92 -9.40
CA SER A 253 6.52 -19.33 -10.25
C SER A 253 5.10 -19.60 -9.74
N ALA A 254 4.83 -20.76 -9.12
CA ALA A 254 3.51 -21.07 -8.60
C ALA A 254 3.16 -20.20 -7.37
N THR A 255 4.15 -19.87 -6.54
CA THR A 255 3.95 -18.93 -5.41
C THR A 255 3.71 -17.50 -5.90
N LEU A 256 4.39 -17.06 -6.96
CA LEU A 256 4.13 -15.76 -7.60
C LEU A 256 2.74 -15.70 -8.25
N GLU A 257 2.29 -16.79 -8.87
CA GLU A 257 0.93 -16.90 -9.39
C GLU A 257 -0.10 -16.84 -8.25
N GLU A 258 0.06 -17.63 -7.19
CA GLU A 258 -0.84 -17.56 -6.02
C GLU A 258 -0.91 -16.14 -5.44
N PHE A 259 0.24 -15.44 -5.36
CA PHE A 259 0.27 -14.04 -4.94
C PHE A 259 -0.58 -13.15 -5.87
N ASN A 260 -0.45 -13.30 -7.19
CA ASN A 260 -1.29 -12.59 -8.16
C ASN A 260 -2.79 -12.87 -7.93
N TYR A 261 -3.18 -14.13 -7.71
CA TYR A 261 -4.59 -14.48 -7.45
C TYR A 261 -5.12 -13.94 -6.12
N ILE A 262 -4.29 -13.92 -5.08
CA ILE A 262 -4.64 -13.27 -3.81
C ILE A 262 -4.98 -11.80 -4.09
N LEU A 263 -4.10 -11.08 -4.80
CA LEU A 263 -4.33 -9.69 -5.17
C LEU A 263 -5.63 -9.54 -5.97
N GLU A 264 -5.86 -10.34 -7.00
CA GLU A 264 -7.09 -10.32 -7.82
C GLU A 264 -8.36 -10.54 -7.01
N LYS A 265 -8.34 -11.38 -5.98
CA LYS A 265 -9.52 -11.70 -5.17
C LYS A 265 -9.78 -10.76 -4.00
N ILE A 266 -8.85 -9.87 -3.63
CA ILE A 266 -9.11 -8.85 -2.61
C ILE A 266 -10.31 -7.98 -3.02
N VAL A 267 -11.25 -7.81 -2.10
CA VAL A 267 -12.39 -6.90 -2.25
C VAL A 267 -12.18 -5.71 -1.31
N ILE A 268 -12.17 -4.50 -1.86
CA ILE A 268 -12.10 -3.25 -1.11
C ILE A 268 -13.48 -2.95 -0.54
N LEU A 269 -13.57 -2.59 0.73
CA LEU A 269 -14.82 -2.27 1.42
C LEU A 269 -14.84 -0.77 1.74
N GLU A 270 -15.76 -0.06 1.11
CA GLU A 270 -16.05 1.37 1.34
C GLU A 270 -16.81 1.60 2.66
#